data_AF-A0A443QGL7-F1
#
_entry.id   AF-A0A443QGL7-F1
#
_cell.length_a   1.000
_cell.length_b   1.000
_cell.length_c   1.000
_cell.angle_alpha   90.00
_cell.angle_beta   90.00
_cell.angle_gamma   90.00
#
_symmetry.space_group_name_H-M   'P 1'
#
loop_
_entity.id
_entity.type
_entity.pdbx_description
1 polymer ?
#
loop_
_entity_poly.entity_id
_entity_poly.type
_entity_poly.pdbx_seq_one_letter_code
_entity_poly.pdbx_strand_id
1 'polypeptide(L)'
;MYIAVILENFSVATEESAEPLSEDDFEMFYEVWEKFDPDATQFMEFEKLSQFAAALEPPLNLPQPNKLQLIAMDLPMVSGDRIHCLDILFAFTKRVLGESGEMDALRIQMEERFMASNPSKVSYEPITTTLKRKQEEVSAAIIQ
;
A
#
# COMPACT_ATOMS: atom_id res chain seq x y z
N MET A 1 -25.94 38.64 23.44
CA MET A 1 -26.02 38.08 22.08
C MET A 1 -25.26 39.06 21.17
N TYR A 2 -24.33 38.60 20.31
CA TYR A 2 -23.37 39.36 19.48
C TYR A 2 -21.89 39.52 19.93
N ILE A 3 -21.44 38.91 21.03
CA ILE A 3 -20.00 38.79 21.35
C ILE A 3 -19.66 37.35 21.78
N ALA A 4 -20.18 36.37 21.05
CA ALA A 4 -19.85 34.95 21.23
C ALA A 4 -19.71 34.20 19.88
N VAL A 5 -19.78 34.93 18.76
CA VAL A 5 -19.82 34.34 17.40
C VAL A 5 -18.54 34.66 16.60
N ILE A 6 -17.56 35.32 17.22
CA ILE A 6 -16.29 35.73 16.56
C ILE A 6 -15.06 35.11 17.26
N LEU A 7 -15.24 33.95 17.90
CA LEU A 7 -14.13 33.14 18.44
C LEU A 7 -14.18 31.68 17.96
N GLU A 8 -15.10 31.36 17.07
CA GLU A 8 -15.21 30.01 16.46
C GLU A 8 -14.57 29.96 15.06
N ASN A 9 -14.08 31.09 14.53
CA ASN A 9 -13.52 31.20 13.17
C ASN A 9 -12.10 31.78 13.10
N PHE A 10 -11.34 31.84 14.21
CA PHE A 10 -9.95 32.33 14.19
C PHE A 10 -8.94 31.36 14.83
N SER A 11 -9.24 30.07 14.78
CA SER A 11 -8.23 29.01 14.81
C SER A 11 -8.50 27.96 13.71
N VAL A 12 -9.00 28.44 12.56
CA VAL A 12 -9.01 27.73 11.28
C VAL A 12 -8.15 28.57 10.34
N ALA A 13 -6.83 28.34 10.32
CA ALA A 13 -5.94 28.73 9.23
C ALA A 13 -4.45 28.46 9.55
N THR A 14 -4.09 27.26 10.01
CA THR A 14 -2.72 26.68 9.85
C THR A 14 -2.77 25.15 10.04
N GLU A 15 -3.70 24.45 9.40
CA GLU A 15 -3.41 23.05 9.01
C GLU A 15 -2.86 23.11 7.58
N GLU A 16 -1.65 23.65 7.53
CA GLU A 16 -0.85 23.80 6.33
C GLU A 16 -0.37 22.40 5.95
N SER A 17 -1.08 21.77 5.00
CA SER A 17 -0.46 20.92 3.98
C SER A 17 0.63 19.95 4.45
N ALA A 18 0.40 19.18 5.52
CA ALA A 18 1.18 17.97 5.69
C ALA A 18 0.70 17.01 4.60
N GLU A 19 1.46 16.92 3.50
CA GLU A 19 1.31 15.82 2.57
C GLU A 19 1.35 14.54 3.42
N PRO A 20 0.26 13.77 3.50
CA PRO A 20 0.13 12.65 4.43
C PRO A 20 1.12 11.50 4.16
N LEU A 21 1.86 11.59 3.06
CA LEU A 21 3.00 10.75 2.70
C LEU A 21 4.11 11.64 2.16
N SER A 22 5.33 11.42 2.64
CA SER A 22 6.55 12.10 2.19
C SER A 22 7.46 11.16 1.39
N GLU A 23 8.57 11.69 0.85
CA GLU A 23 9.60 10.87 0.21
C GLU A 23 10.26 9.88 1.19
N ASP A 24 10.44 10.28 2.46
CA ASP A 24 11.00 9.43 3.51
C ASP A 24 10.12 8.19 3.77
N ASP A 25 8.79 8.31 3.66
CA ASP A 25 7.87 7.17 3.81
C ASP A 25 8.05 6.14 2.70
N PHE A 26 8.37 6.60 1.48
CA PHE A 26 8.66 5.73 0.34
C PHE A 26 10.05 5.09 0.46
N GLU A 27 11.06 5.83 0.92
CA GLU A 27 12.38 5.27 1.21
C GLU A 27 12.29 4.16 2.28
N MET A 28 11.60 4.43 3.40
CA MET A 28 11.34 3.45 4.46
C MET A 28 10.63 2.20 3.92
N PHE A 29 9.65 2.36 3.01
CA PHE A 29 9.00 1.22 2.38
C PHE A 29 10.00 0.33 1.63
N TYR A 30 10.89 0.92 0.82
CA TYR A 30 11.87 0.16 0.05
C TYR A 30 12.96 -0.46 0.94
N GLU A 31 13.38 0.21 2.01
CA GLU A 31 14.31 -0.36 3.00
C GLU A 31 13.73 -1.60 3.69
N VAL A 32 12.44 -1.59 4.01
CA VAL A 32 11.76 -2.78 4.54
C VAL A 32 11.59 -3.82 3.44
N TRP A 33 11.22 -3.40 2.21
CA TRP A 33 11.02 -4.31 1.07
C TRP A 33 12.25 -5.15 0.77
N GLU A 34 13.44 -4.55 0.76
CA GLU A 34 14.71 -5.24 0.48
C GLU A 34 14.96 -6.43 1.43
N LYS A 35 14.43 -6.38 2.65
CA LYS A 35 14.54 -7.48 3.62
C LYS A 35 13.64 -8.68 3.26
N PHE A 36 12.58 -8.46 2.49
CA PHE A 36 11.62 -9.47 2.04
C PHE A 36 11.87 -9.94 0.60
N ASP A 37 12.60 -9.14 -0.20
CA ASP A 37 12.97 -9.42 -1.58
C ASP A 37 14.46 -9.07 -1.83
N PRO A 38 15.40 -9.80 -1.21
CA PRO A 38 16.84 -9.49 -1.29
C PRO A 38 17.43 -9.70 -2.69
N ASP A 39 16.76 -10.48 -3.54
CA ASP A 39 17.16 -10.75 -4.91
C ASP A 39 16.59 -9.72 -5.91
N ALA A 40 15.90 -8.68 -5.41
CA ALA A 40 15.24 -7.64 -6.21
C ALA A 40 14.33 -8.21 -7.31
N THR A 41 13.57 -9.26 -6.98
CA THR A 41 12.64 -9.92 -7.90
C THR A 41 11.40 -9.06 -8.18
N GLN A 42 11.13 -8.07 -7.33
CA GLN A 42 9.94 -7.21 -7.33
C GLN A 42 8.65 -7.91 -6.95
N PHE A 43 8.75 -9.13 -6.41
CA PHE A 43 7.61 -9.94 -6.01
C PHE A 43 7.73 -10.38 -4.56
N MET A 44 6.58 -10.46 -3.89
CA MET A 44 6.46 -11.01 -2.55
C MET A 44 5.46 -12.15 -2.52
N GLU A 45 5.80 -13.24 -1.85
CA GLU A 45 4.87 -14.32 -1.57
C GLU A 45 3.73 -13.84 -0.65
N PHE A 46 2.50 -14.26 -0.96
CA PHE A 46 1.29 -13.93 -0.20
C PHE A 46 1.46 -14.13 1.31
N GLU A 47 2.12 -15.22 1.73
CA GLU A 47 2.27 -15.58 3.14
C GLU A 47 3.10 -14.55 3.94
N LYS A 48 4.03 -13.85 3.27
CA LYS A 48 4.92 -12.86 3.88
C LYS A 48 4.28 -11.48 4.00
N LEU A 49 3.22 -11.20 3.24
CA LEU A 49 2.57 -9.88 3.16
C LEU A 49 2.11 -9.36 4.54
N SER A 50 1.54 -10.23 5.37
CA SER A 50 1.05 -9.85 6.70
C SER A 50 2.17 -9.40 7.64
N GLN A 51 3.35 -10.02 7.52
CA GLN A 51 4.52 -9.65 8.29
C GLN A 51 5.17 -8.38 7.74
N PHE A 52 5.29 -8.27 6.42
CA PHE A 52 5.78 -7.06 5.75
C PHE A 52 4.96 -5.84 6.16
N ALA A 53 3.64 -5.93 6.07
CA ALA A 53 2.72 -4.84 6.41
C ALA A 53 2.87 -4.35 7.87
N ALA A 54 3.18 -5.28 8.78
CA ALA A 54 3.41 -4.97 10.18
C ALA A 54 4.82 -4.44 10.49
N ALA A 55 5.78 -4.65 9.59
CA ALA A 55 7.17 -4.21 9.73
C ALA A 55 7.42 -2.79 9.22
N LEU A 56 6.52 -2.24 8.39
CA LEU A 56 6.55 -0.84 7.97
C LEU A 56 6.35 0.11 9.16
N GLU A 57 6.75 1.36 9.01
CA GLU A 57 6.49 2.42 9.99
C GLU A 57 5.22 3.22 9.62
N PRO A 58 4.58 3.90 10.59
CA PRO A 58 3.50 4.83 10.29
C PRO A 58 3.98 5.88 9.25
N PRO A 59 3.14 6.26 8.27
CA PRO A 59 1.72 5.95 8.15
C PRO A 59 1.41 4.65 7.36
N LEU A 60 2.40 4.04 6.70
CA LEU A 60 2.20 2.84 5.88
C LEU A 60 2.05 1.54 6.69
N ASN A 61 2.42 1.56 7.98
CA ASN A 61 2.24 0.44 8.91
C ASN A 61 0.79 -0.08 8.97
N LEU A 62 0.67 -1.39 9.05
CA LEU A 62 -0.58 -2.11 9.30
C LEU A 62 -0.32 -3.20 10.36
N PRO A 63 -0.57 -2.92 11.66
CA PRO A 63 -0.20 -3.82 12.75
C PRO A 63 -1.08 -5.09 12.74
N GLN A 64 -0.54 -6.21 13.21
CA GLN A 64 -1.31 -7.45 13.31
C GLN A 64 -2.35 -7.37 14.45
N PRO A 65 -3.53 -8.01 14.30
CA PRO A 65 -3.98 -8.81 13.16
C PRO A 65 -4.48 -7.96 11.98
N ASN A 66 -3.88 -8.14 10.79
CA ASN A 66 -4.13 -7.29 9.62
C ASN A 66 -4.70 -8.02 8.39
N LYS A 67 -4.89 -9.35 8.46
CA LYS A 67 -5.30 -10.17 7.30
C LYS A 67 -6.59 -9.67 6.64
N LEU A 68 -7.61 -9.33 7.42
CA LEU A 68 -8.89 -8.83 6.90
C LEU A 68 -8.74 -7.52 6.13
N GLN A 69 -7.87 -6.63 6.59
CA GLN A 69 -7.60 -5.36 5.91
C GLN A 69 -6.84 -5.59 4.60
N LEU A 70 -5.86 -6.50 4.59
CA LEU A 70 -5.14 -6.87 3.38
C LEU A 70 -6.08 -7.50 2.33
N ILE A 71 -6.99 -8.38 2.75
CA ILE A 71 -8.01 -8.98 1.87
C ILE A 71 -8.91 -7.91 1.25
N ALA A 72 -9.31 -6.92 2.04
CA ALA A 72 -10.16 -5.82 1.58
C ALA A 72 -9.47 -4.91 0.55
N MET A 73 -8.13 -4.91 0.48
CA MET A 73 -7.38 -4.18 -0.55
C MET A 73 -7.41 -4.86 -1.92
N ASP A 74 -7.85 -6.13 -2.01
CA ASP A 74 -8.01 -6.91 -3.25
C ASP A 74 -6.77 -6.89 -4.17
N LEU A 75 -5.59 -7.11 -3.58
CA LEU A 75 -4.31 -7.07 -4.28
C LEU A 75 -4.26 -8.11 -5.42
N PRO A 76 -3.79 -7.75 -6.63
CA PRO A 76 -3.59 -8.68 -7.73
C PRO A 76 -2.46 -9.65 -7.42
N MET A 77 -2.61 -10.91 -7.83
CA MET A 77 -1.58 -11.94 -7.70
C MET A 77 -1.20 -12.52 -9.06
N VAL A 78 0.07 -12.86 -9.18
CA VAL A 78 0.67 -13.53 -10.33
C VAL A 78 0.94 -15.01 -10.02
N SER A 79 1.60 -15.71 -10.94
CA SER A 79 1.90 -17.13 -10.78
C SER A 79 2.76 -17.39 -9.53
N GLY A 80 2.41 -18.45 -8.78
CA GLY A 80 3.11 -18.83 -7.55
C GLY A 80 2.64 -18.07 -6.30
N ASP A 81 1.41 -17.54 -6.29
CA ASP A 81 0.84 -16.78 -5.15
C ASP A 81 1.71 -15.58 -4.75
N ARG A 82 2.23 -14.86 -5.75
CA ARG A 82 3.09 -13.70 -5.56
C ARG A 82 2.37 -12.41 -5.91
N ILE A 83 2.75 -11.32 -5.27
CA ILE A 83 2.18 -9.98 -5.45
C ILE A 83 3.31 -9.04 -5.86
N HIS A 84 3.06 -8.17 -6.83
CA HIS A 84 4.05 -7.22 -7.32
C HIS A 84 4.25 -6.05 -6.34
N CYS A 85 5.49 -5.61 -6.17
CA CYS A 85 5.90 -4.51 -5.27
C CYS A 85 5.04 -3.27 -5.43
N LEU A 86 4.85 -2.82 -6.68
CA LEU A 86 4.11 -1.61 -6.99
C LEU A 86 2.63 -1.70 -6.63
N ASP A 87 2.02 -2.88 -6.74
CA ASP A 87 0.61 -3.07 -6.35
C ASP A 87 0.43 -2.99 -4.84
N ILE A 88 1.39 -3.53 -4.07
CA ILE A 88 1.42 -3.39 -2.60
C ILE A 88 1.59 -1.91 -2.23
N LEU A 89 2.59 -1.25 -2.81
CA LEU A 89 2.88 0.15 -2.52
C LEU A 89 1.66 1.03 -2.83
N PHE A 90 1.06 0.87 -4.01
CA PHE A 90 -0.13 1.63 -4.41
C PHE A 90 -1.32 1.38 -3.47
N ALA A 91 -1.59 0.14 -3.09
CA ALA A 91 -2.70 -0.18 -2.18
C ALA A 91 -2.50 0.45 -0.79
N PHE A 92 -1.27 0.47 -0.29
CA PHE A 92 -0.95 1.02 1.02
C PHE A 92 -1.01 2.54 1.01
N THR A 93 -0.48 3.16 -0.04
CA THR A 93 -0.63 4.59 -0.32
C THR A 93 -2.10 4.99 -0.40
N LYS A 94 -2.90 4.27 -1.20
CA LYS A 94 -4.35 4.49 -1.32
C LYS A 94 -5.07 4.41 0.02
N ARG A 95 -4.68 3.48 0.90
CA ARG A 95 -5.26 3.37 2.24
C ARG A 95 -5.01 4.63 3.08
N VAL A 96 -3.80 5.20 3.01
CA VAL A 96 -3.42 6.38 3.80
C VAL A 96 -4.08 7.64 3.25
N LEU A 97 -4.08 7.80 1.92
CA LEU A 97 -4.62 8.99 1.24
C LEU A 97 -6.16 9.00 1.15
N GLY A 98 -6.78 7.82 1.18
CA GLY A 98 -8.20 7.65 0.91
C GLY A 98 -8.54 7.60 -0.58
N GLU A 99 -9.83 7.42 -0.90
CA GLU A 99 -10.29 7.45 -2.29
C GLU A 99 -10.55 8.88 -2.75
N SER A 100 -9.70 9.38 -3.65
CA SER A 100 -9.89 10.65 -4.35
C SER A 100 -9.78 10.45 -5.87
N GLY A 101 -10.27 11.42 -6.64
CA GLY A 101 -10.10 11.41 -8.11
C GLY A 101 -8.65 11.56 -8.58
N GLU A 102 -7.72 11.85 -7.67
CA GLU A 102 -6.29 12.03 -7.96
C GLU A 102 -5.48 10.72 -7.85
N MET A 103 -6.11 9.64 -7.39
CA MET A 103 -5.46 8.34 -7.20
C MET A 103 -4.92 7.74 -8.50
N ASP A 104 -5.59 7.96 -9.64
CA ASP A 104 -5.12 7.49 -10.94
C ASP A 104 -3.85 8.22 -11.37
N ALA A 105 -3.80 9.54 -11.14
CA ALA A 105 -2.61 10.34 -11.43
C ALA A 105 -1.43 9.94 -10.53
N LEU A 106 -1.71 9.66 -9.25
CA LEU A 106 -0.72 9.15 -8.31
C LEU A 106 -0.18 7.78 -8.74
N ARG A 107 -1.05 6.88 -9.22
CA ARG A 107 -0.60 5.58 -9.74
C ARG A 107 0.41 5.74 -10.87
N ILE A 108 0.11 6.62 -11.82
CA ILE A 108 0.99 6.90 -12.96
C ILE A 108 2.34 7.44 -12.49
N GLN A 109 2.35 8.39 -11.55
CA GLN A 109 3.61 8.94 -11.01
C GLN A 109 4.45 7.86 -10.30
N MET A 110 3.81 6.96 -9.56
CA MET A 110 4.50 5.85 -8.89
C MET A 110 5.04 4.84 -9.91
N GLU A 111 4.28 4.52 -10.96
CA GLU A 111 4.73 3.69 -12.09
C GLU A 111 5.94 4.30 -12.80
N GLU A 112 5.91 5.61 -13.09
CA GLU A 112 7.02 6.32 -13.73
C GLU A 112 8.29 6.31 -12.88
N ARG A 113 8.16 6.64 -11.58
CA ARG A 113 9.30 6.58 -10.64
C ARG A 113 9.86 5.16 -10.53
N PHE A 114 8.99 4.16 -10.43
CA PHE A 114 9.40 2.76 -10.35
C PHE A 114 10.15 2.30 -11.60
N MET A 115 9.69 2.67 -12.80
CA MET A 115 10.37 2.37 -14.05
C MET A 115 11.71 3.11 -14.19
N ALA A 116 11.81 4.35 -13.67
CA ALA A 116 13.05 5.11 -13.69
C ALA A 116 14.11 4.49 -12.77
N SER A 117 13.71 4.00 -11.59
CA SER A 117 14.58 3.34 -10.62
C SER A 117 14.96 1.92 -11.03
N ASN A 118 14.14 1.26 -11.87
CA ASN A 118 14.36 -0.12 -12.29
C ASN A 118 14.26 -0.29 -13.83
N PRO A 119 15.36 -0.05 -14.57
CA PRO A 119 15.37 -0.13 -16.04
C PRO A 119 15.23 -1.56 -16.61
N SER A 120 15.22 -2.60 -15.77
CA SER A 120 14.99 -3.98 -16.19
C SER A 120 13.50 -4.22 -16.43
N LYS A 121 13.11 -4.39 -17.71
CA LYS A 121 11.73 -4.65 -18.20
C LYS A 121 11.10 -5.99 -17.75
N VAL A 122 11.53 -6.59 -16.65
CA VAL A 122 11.33 -8.03 -16.42
C VAL A 122 9.96 -8.41 -15.83
N SER A 123 9.20 -7.54 -15.19
CA SER A 123 8.26 -8.03 -14.15
C SER A 123 6.77 -7.81 -14.35
N TYR A 124 6.26 -7.57 -15.58
CA TYR A 124 4.82 -7.72 -15.80
C TYR A 124 4.47 -9.19 -16.07
N GLU A 125 4.48 -10.01 -15.01
CA GLU A 125 3.85 -11.32 -15.05
C GLU A 125 2.32 -11.16 -15.16
N PRO A 126 1.62 -11.99 -15.95
CA PRO A 126 0.18 -11.90 -16.06
C PRO A 126 -0.49 -12.19 -14.71
N ILE A 127 -1.50 -11.38 -14.37
CA ILE A 127 -2.34 -11.58 -13.17
C ILE A 127 -3.10 -12.90 -13.34
N THR A 128 -3.00 -13.77 -12.35
CA THR A 128 -3.67 -15.08 -12.33
C THR A 128 -4.89 -15.09 -11.43
N THR A 129 -4.89 -14.31 -10.33
CA THR A 129 -5.96 -14.27 -9.32
C THR A 129 -5.85 -13.01 -8.44
N THR A 130 -6.67 -12.88 -7.40
CA THR A 130 -6.59 -11.80 -6.40
C THR A 130 -6.49 -12.34 -4.98
N LEU A 131 -5.97 -11.52 -4.06
CA LEU A 131 -5.76 -11.85 -2.65
C LEU A 131 -7.02 -12.42 -1.99
N LYS A 132 -8.16 -11.80 -2.28
CA LYS A 132 -9.47 -12.18 -1.76
C LYS A 132 -9.81 -13.61 -2.16
N ARG A 133 -9.65 -13.95 -3.43
CA ARG A 133 -9.96 -15.29 -3.96
C ARG A 133 -9.06 -16.37 -3.36
N LYS A 134 -7.77 -16.10 -3.18
CA LYS A 134 -6.86 -17.05 -2.52
C LYS A 134 -7.23 -17.30 -1.06
N GLN A 135 -7.58 -16.25 -0.32
CA GLN A 135 -8.00 -16.41 1.06
C GLN A 135 -9.29 -17.23 1.16
N GLU A 136 -10.24 -17.04 0.26
CA GLU A 136 -11.46 -17.86 0.18
C GLU A 136 -11.12 -19.36 0.03
N GLU A 137 -10.18 -19.70 -0.85
CA GLU A 137 -9.71 -21.09 -1.04
C GLU A 137 -9.04 -21.67 0.22
N VAL A 138 -8.13 -20.93 0.86
CA VAL A 138 -7.45 -21.38 2.08
C VAL A 138 -8.43 -21.57 3.23
N SER A 139 -9.39 -20.66 3.38
CA SER A 139 -10.39 -20.72 4.43
C SER A 139 -11.36 -21.87 4.21
N ALA A 140 -11.74 -22.15 2.94
CA ALA A 140 -12.57 -23.29 2.58
C ALA A 140 -11.90 -24.62 2.92
N ALA A 141 -10.59 -24.75 2.68
CA ALA A 141 -9.83 -25.97 3.01
C ALA A 141 -9.77 -26.26 4.52
N ILE A 142 -9.80 -25.23 5.38
CA ILE A 142 -9.75 -25.39 6.84
C ILE A 142 -11.09 -25.86 7.43
N ILE A 143 -12.21 -25.56 6.77
CA ILE A 143 -13.57 -25.85 7.25
C ILE A 143 -14.06 -27.26 6.83
N GLN A 144 -13.29 -27.97 5.98
CA GLN A 144 -13.59 -29.34 5.52
C GLN A 144 -13.43 -30.38 6.63
#